data_AF-A0AAV0XAF8-F1
#
_entry.id   AF-A0AAV0XAF8-F1
#
_cell.length_a   1.000
_cell.length_b   1.000
_cell.length_c   1.000
_cell.angle_alpha   90.00
_cell.angle_beta   90.00
_cell.angle_gamma   90.00
#
_symmetry.space_group_name_H-M   'P 1'
#
loop_
_entity.id
_entity.type
_entity.pdbx_description
1 polymer ?
#
loop_
_entity_poly.entity_id
_entity_poly.type
_entity_poly.pdbx_seq_one_letter_code
_entity_poly.pdbx_strand_id
1 'polypeptide(L)'
;MFNLKVSIHSGELTTKITTPENLYHIHSSIDIANRIGHGVDIMYEPNSTNIMKKMQDEKIAVEINLLSNTFLLGIKPIDNPIKLYMKNGVPVVLSTDDAGILRTTLSEQYYILMENFHLTFTELKDIIYNGILYSFLNEKEKEKQLIILDKKFIEFENILNNNKL
;
A
#
# COMPACT_ATOMS: atom_id res chain seq x y z
N MET A 1 28.52 -7.02 0.59
CA MET A 1 27.13 -7.46 0.84
C MET A 1 26.27 -6.84 -0.24
N PHE A 2 25.54 -7.63 -1.05
CA PHE A 2 24.72 -7.09 -2.13
C PHE A 2 23.52 -6.32 -1.53
N ASN A 3 23.34 -5.06 -1.92
CA ASN A 3 22.22 -4.22 -1.49
C ASN A 3 20.97 -4.53 -2.35
N LEU A 4 20.50 -5.78 -2.30
CA LEU A 4 19.32 -6.22 -3.02
C LEU A 4 18.07 -5.68 -2.33
N LYS A 5 17.15 -5.11 -3.11
CA LYS A 5 15.85 -4.69 -2.60
C LYS A 5 14.88 -5.88 -2.57
N VAL A 6 14.14 -6.03 -1.47
CA VAL A 6 13.29 -7.20 -1.20
C VAL A 6 11.86 -6.76 -0.91
N SER A 7 10.89 -7.42 -1.56
CA SER A 7 9.48 -7.37 -1.14
C SER A 7 9.07 -8.76 -0.66
N ILE A 8 8.34 -8.85 0.44
CA ILE A 8 7.91 -10.12 1.06
C ILE A 8 6.41 -10.09 1.26
N HIS A 9 5.69 -11.10 0.76
CA HIS A 9 4.30 -11.31 1.13
C HIS A 9 4.23 -11.67 2.61
N SER A 10 3.52 -10.86 3.39
CA SER A 10 3.42 -11.09 4.82
C SER A 10 2.15 -10.48 5.39
N GLY A 11 1.55 -11.21 6.32
CA GLY A 11 0.29 -10.81 6.94
C GLY A 11 -0.94 -10.91 6.04
N GLU A 12 -0.91 -11.73 4.99
CA GLU A 12 -2.07 -12.03 4.15
C GLU A 12 -2.94 -13.15 4.76
N LEU A 13 -3.32 -13.01 6.03
CA LEU A 13 -4.02 -14.06 6.75
C LEU A 13 -5.20 -13.50 7.55
N THR A 14 -6.19 -14.35 7.79
CA THR A 14 -7.33 -14.06 8.68
C THR A 14 -7.69 -15.27 9.50
N THR A 15 -8.42 -15.05 10.59
CA THR A 15 -9.02 -16.10 11.42
C THR A 15 -9.97 -17.03 10.65
N LYS A 16 -10.39 -16.66 9.42
CA LYS A 16 -11.22 -17.54 8.57
C LYS A 16 -10.41 -18.63 7.87
N ILE A 17 -9.11 -18.43 7.67
CA ILE A 17 -8.26 -19.33 6.87
C ILE A 17 -7.10 -19.95 7.65
N THR A 18 -6.84 -19.48 8.87
CA THR A 18 -5.82 -20.05 9.76
C THR A 18 -6.19 -19.90 11.24
N THR A 19 -5.45 -20.56 12.13
CA THR A 19 -5.62 -20.46 13.58
C THR A 19 -4.93 -19.21 14.14
N PRO A 20 -5.35 -18.68 15.30
CA PRO A 20 -4.75 -17.47 15.89
C PRO A 20 -3.24 -17.55 16.12
N GLU A 21 -2.70 -18.74 16.40
CA GLU A 21 -1.28 -18.98 16.63
C GLU A 21 -0.43 -18.86 15.35
N ASN A 22 -1.08 -19.01 14.19
CA ASN A 22 -0.48 -18.93 12.86
C ASN A 22 -0.83 -17.61 12.15
N LEU A 23 -1.43 -16.67 12.85
CA LEU A 23 -1.52 -15.31 12.37
C LEU A 23 -0.25 -14.56 12.81
N TYR A 24 0.03 -13.41 12.16
CA TYR A 24 1.05 -12.43 12.59
C TYR A 24 2.48 -12.82 12.22
N HIS A 25 2.85 -12.54 10.97
CA HIS A 25 4.20 -12.81 10.44
C HIS A 25 4.91 -11.58 9.86
N ILE A 26 4.28 -10.40 9.97
CA ILE A 26 4.84 -9.13 9.50
C ILE A 26 6.11 -8.82 10.27
N HIS A 27 6.11 -9.03 11.60
CA HIS A 27 7.30 -8.79 12.43
C HIS A 27 8.53 -9.58 11.97
N SER A 28 8.36 -10.81 11.47
CA SER A 28 9.44 -11.66 10.97
C SER A 28 10.01 -11.17 9.63
N SER A 29 9.27 -10.32 8.91
CA SER A 29 9.62 -9.87 7.56
C SER A 29 10.30 -8.50 7.55
N ILE A 30 9.95 -7.63 8.50
CA ILE A 30 10.38 -6.22 8.52
C ILE A 30 11.87 -6.02 8.83
N ASP A 31 12.62 -7.06 9.22
CA ASP A 31 14.08 -6.98 9.40
C ASP A 31 14.86 -7.04 8.08
N ILE A 32 14.22 -7.53 7.01
CA ILE A 32 14.88 -7.76 5.71
C ILE A 32 14.10 -7.16 4.52
N ALA A 33 12.81 -6.89 4.68
CA ALA A 33 11.96 -6.38 3.63
C ALA A 33 12.08 -4.87 3.45
N ASN A 34 12.01 -4.41 2.21
CA ASN A 34 11.79 -3.00 1.86
C ASN A 34 10.32 -2.70 1.58
N ARG A 35 9.54 -3.73 1.21
CA ARG A 35 8.09 -3.66 1.11
C ARG A 35 7.44 -4.93 1.67
N ILE A 36 6.29 -4.76 2.31
CA ILE A 36 5.44 -5.85 2.79
C ILE A 36 4.25 -5.94 1.86
N GLY A 37 4.09 -7.08 1.19
CA GLY A 37 2.88 -7.40 0.43
C GLY A 37 1.72 -7.70 1.37
N HIS A 38 0.55 -7.11 1.13
CA HIS A 38 -0.71 -7.27 1.86
C HIS A 38 -0.75 -6.60 3.23
N GLY A 39 -0.04 -7.12 4.24
CA GLY A 39 -0.02 -6.55 5.60
C GLY A 39 -1.40 -6.50 6.30
N VAL A 40 -2.30 -7.42 5.97
CA VAL A 40 -3.69 -7.38 6.41
C VAL A 40 -3.86 -7.67 7.91
N ASP A 41 -3.08 -8.58 8.46
CA ASP A 41 -3.21 -9.05 9.84
C ASP A 41 -2.52 -8.17 10.90
N ILE A 42 -2.01 -7.00 10.51
CA ILE A 42 -1.25 -6.10 11.40
C ILE A 42 -1.99 -5.74 12.69
N MET A 43 -3.32 -5.66 12.66
CA MET A 43 -4.13 -5.30 13.84
C MET A 43 -4.05 -6.33 14.96
N TYR A 44 -3.60 -7.52 14.61
CA TYR A 44 -3.57 -8.63 15.52
C TYR A 44 -2.14 -9.02 15.93
N GLU A 45 -1.12 -8.42 15.30
CA GLU A 45 0.27 -8.52 15.74
C GLU A 45 0.39 -8.03 17.21
N PRO A 46 0.94 -8.83 18.14
CA PRO A 46 1.01 -8.46 19.57
C PRO A 46 1.72 -7.12 19.83
N ASN A 47 2.67 -6.75 18.95
CA ASN A 47 3.44 -5.51 19.03
C ASN A 47 3.22 -4.61 17.80
N SER A 48 2.01 -4.60 17.24
CA SER A 48 1.64 -3.87 16.02
C SER A 48 2.10 -2.41 15.99
N THR A 49 2.02 -1.68 17.11
CA THR A 49 2.52 -0.30 17.20
C THR A 49 4.03 -0.20 16.98
N ASN A 50 4.82 -1.08 17.59
CA ASN A 50 6.28 -1.07 17.41
C ASN A 50 6.68 -1.54 16.01
N ILE A 51 5.94 -2.49 15.44
CA ILE A 51 6.11 -2.96 14.06
C ILE A 51 5.88 -1.80 13.09
N MET A 52 4.75 -1.10 13.21
CA MET A 52 4.45 0.07 12.36
C MET A 52 5.45 1.21 12.59
N LYS A 53 5.89 1.44 13.83
CA LYS A 53 6.93 2.43 14.12
C LYS A 53 8.23 2.12 13.38
N LYS A 54 8.66 0.86 13.41
CA LYS A 54 9.82 0.40 12.68
C LYS A 54 9.63 0.54 11.16
N MET A 55 8.47 0.15 10.63
CA MET A 55 8.15 0.33 9.21
C MET A 55 8.22 1.80 8.79
N GLN A 56 7.73 2.72 9.62
CA GLN A 56 7.86 4.16 9.39
C GLN A 56 9.33 4.60 9.39
N ASP A 57 10.09 4.26 10.44
CA ASP A 57 11.48 4.72 10.62
C ASP A 57 12.41 4.21 9.54
N GLU A 58 12.24 2.95 9.16
CA GLU A 58 13.06 2.27 8.15
C GLU A 58 12.48 2.40 6.74
N LYS A 59 11.38 3.15 6.58
CA LYS A 59 10.75 3.42 5.27
C LYS A 59 10.35 2.14 4.54
N ILE A 60 9.76 1.19 5.27
CA ILE A 60 9.21 -0.06 4.75
C ILE A 60 7.77 0.19 4.33
N ALA A 61 7.49 0.16 3.03
CA ALA A 61 6.13 0.37 2.54
C ALA A 61 5.28 -0.88 2.68
N VAL A 62 3.97 -0.70 2.84
CA VAL A 62 2.98 -1.78 2.71
C VAL A 62 2.26 -1.67 1.37
N GLU A 63 2.14 -2.79 0.66
CA GLU A 63 1.40 -2.91 -0.60
C GLU A 63 -0.03 -3.35 -0.31
N ILE A 64 -1.00 -2.48 -0.59
CA ILE A 64 -2.42 -2.71 -0.33
C ILE A 64 -3.09 -3.24 -1.60
N ASN A 65 -3.76 -4.39 -1.46
CA ASN A 65 -4.36 -5.16 -2.55
C ASN A 65 -5.88 -5.35 -2.30
N LEU A 66 -6.66 -4.26 -2.33
CA LEU A 66 -8.04 -4.22 -1.79
C LEU A 66 -8.97 -5.29 -2.36
N LEU A 67 -9.08 -5.39 -3.70
CA LEU A 67 -9.97 -6.37 -4.31
C LEU A 67 -9.45 -7.81 -4.12
N SER A 68 -8.14 -8.00 -4.15
CA SER A 68 -7.52 -9.31 -3.86
C SER A 68 -7.86 -9.76 -2.43
N ASN A 69 -7.69 -8.89 -1.43
CA ASN A 69 -8.03 -9.20 -0.05
C ASN A 69 -9.54 -9.47 0.13
N THR A 70 -10.39 -8.77 -0.62
CA THR A 70 -11.82 -9.05 -0.63
C THR A 70 -12.09 -10.45 -1.18
N PHE A 71 -11.48 -10.80 -2.30
CA PHE A 71 -11.69 -12.09 -2.98
C PHE A 71 -11.13 -13.28 -2.21
N LEU A 72 -9.88 -13.18 -1.73
CA LEU A 72 -9.14 -14.26 -1.08
C LEU A 72 -9.50 -14.41 0.41
N LEU A 73 -9.64 -13.29 1.12
CA LEU A 73 -9.77 -13.28 2.58
C LEU A 73 -11.19 -12.94 3.05
N GLY A 74 -12.07 -12.53 2.14
CA GLY A 74 -13.42 -12.07 2.48
C GLY A 74 -13.43 -10.84 3.40
N ILE A 75 -12.42 -9.99 3.26
CA ILE A 75 -12.28 -8.71 3.98
C ILE A 75 -12.89 -7.63 3.12
N LYS A 76 -13.92 -6.95 3.61
CA LYS A 76 -14.49 -5.84 2.86
C LYS A 76 -13.45 -4.73 2.74
N PRO A 77 -13.44 -3.93 1.66
CA PRO A 77 -12.46 -2.86 1.51
C PRO A 77 -12.34 -1.98 2.75
N ILE A 78 -13.47 -1.54 3.35
CA ILE A 78 -13.48 -0.72 4.58
C ILE A 78 -12.80 -1.36 5.81
N ASP A 79 -12.72 -2.69 5.86
CA ASP A 79 -12.11 -3.43 6.97
C ASP A 79 -10.59 -3.60 6.78
N ASN A 80 -10.02 -3.16 5.65
CA ASN A 80 -8.58 -3.21 5.41
C ASN A 80 -7.83 -2.18 6.31
N PRO A 81 -6.66 -2.53 6.87
CA PRO A 81 -5.94 -1.70 7.85
C PRO A 81 -5.21 -0.48 7.25
N ILE A 82 -5.43 -0.12 5.98
CA ILE A 82 -4.78 1.02 5.33
C ILE A 82 -4.79 2.32 6.15
N LYS A 83 -5.93 2.71 6.73
CA LYS A 83 -6.02 3.94 7.55
C LYS A 83 -5.19 3.82 8.84
N LEU A 84 -5.03 2.62 9.38
CA LEU A 84 -4.18 2.38 10.54
C LEU A 84 -2.71 2.59 10.17
N TYR A 85 -2.27 2.05 9.03
CA TYR A 85 -0.93 2.28 8.51
C TYR A 85 -0.64 3.77 8.26
N MET A 86 -1.53 4.45 7.54
CA MET A 86 -1.41 5.88 7.25
C MET A 86 -1.32 6.72 8.54
N LYS A 87 -2.17 6.43 9.53
CA LYS A 87 -2.17 7.14 10.83
C LYS A 87 -0.85 6.97 11.60
N ASN A 88 -0.16 5.85 11.42
CA ASN A 88 1.14 5.59 12.04
C ASN A 88 2.32 6.02 11.14
N GLY A 89 2.05 6.71 10.03
CA GLY A 89 3.06 7.19 9.09
C GLY A 89 3.78 6.08 8.32
N VAL A 90 3.20 4.88 8.27
CA VAL A 90 3.72 3.80 7.43
C VAL A 90 3.41 4.14 5.97
N PRO A 91 4.41 4.09 5.06
CA PRO A 91 4.19 4.36 3.66
C PRO A 91 3.27 3.31 3.03
N VAL A 92 2.23 3.77 2.34
CA VAL A 92 1.27 2.91 1.66
C VAL A 92 1.44 3.03 0.15
N VAL A 93 1.46 1.89 -0.55
CA VAL A 93 1.34 1.80 -2.00
C VAL A 93 0.14 0.95 -2.38
N LEU A 94 -0.48 1.22 -3.53
CA LEU A 94 -1.66 0.50 -4.01
C LEU A 94 -1.28 -0.37 -5.22
N SER A 95 -1.81 -1.59 -5.27
CA SER A 95 -1.60 -2.53 -6.38
C SER A 95 -2.87 -3.32 -6.69
N THR A 96 -2.89 -3.96 -7.87
CA THR A 96 -3.97 -4.85 -8.31
C THR A 96 -3.79 -6.28 -7.84
N ASP A 97 -2.57 -6.65 -7.42
CA ASP A 97 -2.16 -8.04 -7.24
C ASP A 97 -2.32 -8.81 -8.57
N ASP A 98 -3.29 -9.71 -8.69
CA ASP A 98 -3.57 -10.50 -9.89
C ASP A 98 -4.63 -9.89 -10.82
N ALA A 99 -4.31 -8.78 -11.50
CA ALA A 99 -5.26 -8.07 -12.38
C ALA A 99 -5.98 -8.97 -13.41
N GLY A 100 -5.27 -9.96 -13.97
CA GLY A 100 -5.84 -10.88 -14.97
C GLY A 100 -6.83 -11.89 -14.38
N ILE A 101 -6.61 -12.33 -13.13
CA ILE A 101 -7.50 -13.27 -12.43
C ILE A 101 -8.73 -12.52 -11.91
N LEU A 102 -8.50 -11.37 -11.28
CA LEU A 102 -9.53 -10.55 -10.63
C LEU A 102 -10.32 -9.69 -11.62
N ARG A 103 -9.89 -9.65 -12.90
CA ARG A 103 -10.48 -8.80 -13.97
C ARG A 103 -10.62 -7.33 -13.55
N THR A 104 -9.59 -6.81 -12.89
CA THR A 104 -9.56 -5.45 -12.35
C THR A 104 -8.47 -4.60 -12.97
N THR A 105 -8.49 -3.31 -12.68
CA THR A 105 -7.47 -2.34 -13.10
C THR A 105 -6.99 -1.51 -11.90
N LEU A 106 -5.83 -0.88 -12.03
CA LEU A 106 -5.34 0.02 -11.00
C LEU A 106 -6.30 1.21 -10.77
N SER A 107 -6.95 1.71 -11.83
CA SER A 107 -7.97 2.76 -11.72
C SER A 107 -9.17 2.33 -10.87
N GLU A 108 -9.60 1.08 -11.01
CA GLU A 108 -10.67 0.51 -10.18
C GLU A 108 -10.25 0.36 -8.71
N GLN A 109 -9.00 -0.06 -8.45
CA GLN A 109 -8.49 -0.10 -7.07
C GLN A 109 -8.48 1.30 -6.44
N TYR A 110 -8.09 2.34 -7.19
CA TYR A 110 -8.16 3.72 -6.72
C TYR A 110 -9.60 4.20 -6.50
N TYR A 111 -10.55 3.78 -7.33
CA TYR A 111 -11.97 4.04 -7.10
C TYR A 111 -12.46 3.40 -5.80
N ILE A 112 -12.20 2.10 -5.59
CA ILE A 112 -12.54 1.39 -4.35
C ILE A 112 -11.92 2.07 -3.13
N LEU A 113 -10.65 2.48 -3.24
CA LEU A 113 -9.94 3.19 -2.19
C LEU A 113 -10.66 4.50 -1.81
N MET A 114 -10.98 5.35 -2.78
CA MET A 114 -11.62 6.64 -2.53
C MET A 114 -13.05 6.50 -1.99
N GLU A 115 -13.81 5.55 -2.55
CA GLU A 115 -15.21 5.30 -2.18
C GLU A 115 -15.32 4.80 -0.72
N ASN A 116 -14.38 3.98 -0.26
CA ASN A 116 -14.46 3.37 1.07
C ASN A 116 -13.75 4.20 2.15
N PHE A 117 -12.65 4.88 1.83
CA PHE A 117 -11.80 5.50 2.86
C PHE A 117 -11.87 7.03 2.92
N HIS A 118 -12.60 7.65 1.99
CA HIS A 118 -12.80 9.10 1.90
C HIS A 118 -11.50 9.88 2.07
N LEU A 119 -10.45 9.45 1.36
CA LEU A 119 -9.16 10.13 1.40
C LEU A 119 -9.28 11.55 0.87
N THR A 120 -8.52 12.46 1.46
CA THR A 120 -8.26 13.76 0.85
C THR A 120 -7.46 13.57 -0.44
N PHE A 121 -7.56 14.55 -1.34
CA PHE A 121 -6.78 14.51 -2.59
C PHE A 121 -5.26 14.49 -2.31
N THR A 122 -4.80 15.14 -1.23
CA THR A 122 -3.40 15.08 -0.79
C THR A 122 -2.99 13.67 -0.37
N GLU A 123 -3.78 13.00 0.47
CA GLU A 123 -3.51 11.61 0.86
C GLU A 123 -3.47 10.67 -0.36
N LEU A 124 -4.37 10.87 -1.33
CA LEU A 124 -4.37 10.12 -2.58
C LEU A 124 -3.08 10.34 -3.38
N LYS A 125 -2.64 11.60 -3.54
CA LYS A 125 -1.38 11.93 -4.21
C LYS A 125 -0.18 11.30 -3.50
N ASP A 126 -0.15 11.31 -2.17
CA ASP A 126 0.92 10.69 -1.39
C ASP A 126 1.05 9.19 -1.69
N ILE A 127 -0.06 8.45 -1.79
CA ILE A 127 -0.06 7.03 -2.18
C ILE A 127 0.50 6.84 -3.61
N ILE A 128 0.14 7.72 -4.54
CA ILE A 128 0.65 7.67 -5.92
C ILE A 128 2.15 7.95 -5.96
N TYR A 129 2.63 8.98 -5.23
CA TYR A 129 4.07 9.27 -5.10
C TYR A 129 4.82 8.10 -4.46
N ASN A 130 4.23 7.46 -3.44
CA ASN A 130 4.83 6.31 -2.78
C ASN A 130 5.09 5.16 -3.76
N GLY A 131 4.24 4.97 -4.77
CA GLY A 131 4.46 3.99 -5.84
C GLY A 131 5.81 4.16 -6.56
N ILE A 132 6.32 5.39 -6.66
CA ILE A 132 7.65 5.69 -7.21
C ILE A 132 8.72 5.68 -6.11
N LEU A 133 8.48 6.36 -4.99
CA LEU A 133 9.47 6.53 -3.91
C LEU A 133 9.93 5.17 -3.33
N TYR A 134 9.00 4.23 -3.18
CA TYR A 134 9.23 2.90 -2.64
C TYR A 134 9.39 1.83 -3.73
N SER A 135 9.46 2.23 -5.00
CA SER A 135 9.88 1.33 -6.08
C SER A 135 11.34 0.89 -5.92
N PHE A 136 11.73 -0.16 -6.64
CA PHE A 136 13.11 -0.64 -6.68
C PHE A 136 13.93 -0.03 -7.83
N LEU A 137 13.42 1.05 -8.43
CA LEU A 137 14.19 1.87 -9.36
C LEU A 137 15.40 2.48 -8.65
N ASN A 138 16.44 2.82 -9.43
CA ASN A 138 17.53 3.62 -8.87
C ASN A 138 17.08 5.08 -8.67
N GLU A 139 17.82 5.83 -7.86
CA GLU A 139 17.42 7.19 -7.47
C GLU A 139 17.27 8.15 -8.67
N LYS A 140 18.13 8.05 -9.69
CA LYS A 140 18.03 8.85 -10.90
C LYS A 140 16.75 8.56 -11.70
N GLU A 141 16.35 7.29 -11.75
CA GLU A 141 15.09 6.89 -12.38
C GLU A 141 13.89 7.38 -11.56
N LYS A 142 13.93 7.29 -10.23
CA LYS A 142 12.88 7.84 -9.36
C LYS A 142 12.72 9.34 -9.56
N GLU A 143 13.80 10.12 -9.51
CA GLU A 143 13.78 11.56 -9.77
C GLU A 143 13.13 11.89 -11.12
N LYS A 144 13.49 11.14 -12.17
CA LYS A 144 12.89 11.30 -13.50
C LYS A 144 11.38 11.01 -13.46
N GLN A 145 10.94 9.93 -12.81
CA GLN A 145 9.51 9.59 -12.72
C GLN A 145 8.73 10.59 -11.87
N LEU A 146 9.31 11.10 -10.79
CA LEU A 146 8.70 12.13 -9.94
C LEU A 146 8.46 13.43 -10.73
N ILE A 147 9.45 13.89 -11.51
CA ILE A 147 9.29 15.07 -12.37
C ILE A 147 8.16 14.87 -13.40
N ILE A 148 8.02 13.66 -13.96
CA ILE A 148 6.94 13.33 -14.90
C ILE A 148 5.59 13.33 -14.18
N LEU A 149 5.54 12.74 -12.99
CA LEU A 149 4.32 12.66 -12.18
C LEU A 149 3.86 14.07 -11.76
N ASP A 150 4.76 14.93 -11.32
CA ASP A 150 4.45 16.32 -10.95
C ASP A 150 3.80 17.07 -12.11
N LYS A 151 4.36 16.96 -13.32
CA LYS A 151 3.79 17.58 -14.53
C LYS A 151 2.39 17.05 -14.84
N LYS A 152 2.19 15.74 -14.71
CA LYS A 152 0.87 15.10 -14.92
C LYS A 152 -0.15 15.55 -13.89
N PHE A 153 0.24 15.74 -12.62
CA PHE A 153 -0.66 16.29 -11.62
C PHE A 153 -1.04 17.73 -11.90
N ILE A 154 -0.08 18.59 -12.28
CA ILE A 154 -0.37 19.97 -12.67
C ILE A 154 -1.37 20.02 -13.84
N GLU A 155 -1.15 19.20 -14.87
CA GLU A 155 -2.07 19.09 -16.01
C GLU A 155 -3.47 18.64 -15.56
N PHE A 156 -3.55 17.59 -14.76
CA PHE A 156 -4.80 17.05 -14.25
C PHE A 156 -5.57 18.07 -13.37
N GLU A 157 -4.89 18.75 -12.46
CA GLU A 157 -5.49 19.76 -11.59
C GLU A 157 -5.98 20.98 -12.38
N ASN A 158 -5.25 21.39 -13.43
CA ASN A 158 -5.72 22.45 -14.33
C ASN A 158 -6.99 22.03 -15.09
N ILE A 159 -7.08 20.78 -15.54
CA ILE A 159 -8.29 20.24 -16.19
C ILE A 159 -9.47 20.29 -15.21
N LEU A 160 -9.29 19.84 -13.96
CA LEU A 160 -10.34 19.87 -12.94
C LEU A 160 -10.82 21.30 -12.66
N ASN A 161 -9.90 22.25 -12.49
CA ASN A 161 -10.22 23.64 -12.21
C ASN A 161 -10.93 24.34 -13.40
N ASN A 162 -10.56 23.99 -14.63
CA ASN A 162 -11.14 24.57 -15.84
C ASN A 162 -12.49 23.96 -16.22
N ASN A 163 -12.71 22.67 -15.92
CA ASN A 163 -13.94 21.97 -16.29
C ASN A 163 -15.09 22.14 -15.30
N LYS A 164 -14.89 22.82 -14.15
CA LYS A 164 -15.91 23.05 -13.09
C LYS A 164 -17.01 21.98 -13.07
N LEU A 165 -16.63 20.76 -12.68
CA LEU A 165 -17.60 19.83 -12.09
C LEU A 165 -17.96 20.34 -10.69
#